data_AF-A0A016S9L6-F1
#
_entry.id   AF-A0A016S9L6-F1
#
_cell.length_a   1.000
_cell.length_b   1.000
_cell.length_c   1.000
_cell.angle_alpha   90.00
_cell.angle_beta   90.00
_cell.angle_gamma   90.00
#
_symmetry.space_group_name_H-M   'P 1'
#
loop_
_entity.id
_entity.type
_entity.pdbx_description
1 polymer ?
#
loop_
_entity_poly.entity_id
_entity_poly.type
_entity_poly.pdbx_seq_one_letter_code
_entity_poly.pdbx_strand_id
1 'polypeptide(L)' 'MQKMGWRPGEGLGPDGMGNVEPLVLDVKNDRRGLVAQDDLGGKGGSVPKGGADLIGSFNVLTTLLSRPDKWM' A
#
# COMPACT_ATOMS: atom_id res chain seq x y z
N MET A 1 14.37 -5.69 29.96
CA MET A 1 15.56 -4.86 29.66
C MET A 1 16.13 -4.13 30.88
N GLN A 2 15.83 -4.56 32.12
CA GLN A 2 16.28 -3.85 33.34
C GLN A 2 17.80 -3.74 33.46
N LYS A 3 18.54 -4.75 32.99
CA LYS A 3 20.00 -4.72 32.91
C LYS A 3 20.56 -3.62 31.99
N MET A 4 19.74 -3.12 31.07
CA MET A 4 20.07 -2.03 30.13
C MET A 4 19.50 -0.68 30.59
N GLY A 5 19.07 -0.57 31.85
CA GLY A 5 18.53 0.67 32.41
C GLY A 5 17.03 0.91 32.15
N TRP A 6 16.36 0.06 31.38
CA TRP A 6 14.92 0.18 31.13
C TRP A 6 14.09 -0.21 32.37
N ARG A 7 13.11 0.62 32.74
CA ARG A 7 12.27 0.40 33.94
C ARG A 7 10.88 -0.14 33.57
N PRO A 8 10.28 -1.02 34.39
CA PRO A 8 8.92 -1.47 34.18
C PRO A 8 7.93 -0.29 34.12
N GLY A 9 7.03 -0.31 33.13
CA GLY A 9 6.03 0.75 32.92
C GLY A 9 6.52 1.95 32.09
N GLU A 10 7.80 2.00 31.73
CA GLU A 10 8.37 3.05 30.87
C GLU A 10 8.45 2.59 29.41
N GLY A 11 8.29 3.54 28.49
CA GLY A 11 8.49 3.32 27.07
C GLY A 11 9.95 3.05 26.72
N LEU A 12 10.19 2.54 25.52
CA LEU A 12 11.54 2.43 24.97
C LEU A 12 11.97 3.75 24.30
N GLY A 13 13.28 3.97 24.17
CA GLY A 13 13.86 5.14 23.52
C GLY A 13 14.65 6.04 24.48
N PRO A 14 15.29 7.12 23.98
CA PRO A 14 16.18 7.97 24.76
C PRO A 14 15.51 8.62 25.98
N ASP A 15 14.24 9.03 25.82
CA ASP A 15 13.47 9.73 26.85
C ASP A 15 12.39 8.85 27.51
N GLY A 16 12.37 7.55 27.23
CA GLY A 16 11.38 6.63 27.79
C GLY A 16 9.92 6.85 27.30
N MET A 17 9.74 7.60 26.20
CA MET A 17 8.42 7.98 25.67
C MET A 17 7.87 7.03 24.60
N GLY A 18 8.55 5.92 24.28
CA GLY A 18 8.03 4.93 23.34
C GLY A 18 6.71 4.31 23.83
N ASN A 19 5.91 3.77 22.91
CA ASN A 19 4.64 3.15 23.29
C ASN A 19 4.88 1.96 24.23
N VAL A 20 4.19 1.94 25.37
CA VAL A 20 4.26 0.87 26.36
C VAL A 20 3.37 -0.30 25.96
N GLU A 21 2.29 0.00 25.23
CA GLU A 21 1.37 -1.00 24.73
C GLU A 21 1.84 -1.54 23.37
N PRO A 22 1.70 -2.85 23.11
CA PRO A 22 1.96 -3.41 21.80
C PRO A 22 1.03 -2.81 20.74
N LEU A 23 1.55 -2.64 19.52
CA LEU A 23 0.71 -2.28 18.39
C LEU A 23 -0.19 -3.47 18.03
N VAL A 24 -1.49 -3.21 17.89
CA VAL A 24 -2.44 -4.16 17.32
C VAL A 24 -2.51 -3.88 15.82
N LEU A 25 -2.24 -4.91 15.02
CA LEU A 25 -2.19 -4.81 13.57
C LEU A 25 -3.30 -5.66 12.97
N ASP A 26 -4.03 -5.08 12.02
CA ASP A 26 -4.94 -5.83 11.18
C ASP A 26 -4.13 -6.59 10.13
N VAL A 27 -4.08 -7.91 10.26
CA VAL A 27 -3.38 -8.76 9.31
C VAL A 27 -4.34 -9.17 8.21
N LYS A 28 -4.04 -8.72 6.99
CA LYS A 28 -4.74 -9.15 5.79
C LYS A 28 -4.26 -10.55 5.40
N ASN A 29 -5.13 -11.54 5.58
CA ASN A 29 -4.81 -12.95 5.36
C ASN A 29 -5.16 -13.46 3.95
N ASP A 30 -5.81 -12.65 3.14
CA ASP A 30 -6.11 -12.98 1.75
C ASP A 30 -5.04 -12.45 0.78
N ARG A 31 -5.10 -12.93 -0.46
CA ARG A 31 -4.11 -12.60 -1.51
C ARG A 31 -4.48 -11.38 -2.35
N ARG A 32 -5.48 -10.59 -1.94
CA ARG A 32 -5.90 -9.40 -2.68
C ARG A 32 -4.99 -8.22 -2.31
N GLY A 33 -5.02 -7.18 -3.15
CA GLY A 33 -4.23 -5.97 -2.92
C GLY A 33 -4.57 -5.30 -1.58
N LEU A 34 -3.67 -4.42 -1.11
CA LEU A 34 -3.74 -3.73 0.19
C LEU A 34 -5.05 -2.95 0.43
N VAL A 35 -5.80 -2.64 -0.64
CA VAL A 35 -7.10 -1.94 -0.59
C VAL A 35 -8.03 -2.60 -1.62
N ALA A 36 -8.54 -3.78 -1.30
CA ALA A 36 -9.54 -4.46 -2.12
C ALA A 36 -10.95 -3.90 -1.80
N GLN A 37 -11.89 -4.13 -2.72
CA GLN A 37 -13.22 -3.52 -2.63
C GLN A 37 -13.98 -3.89 -1.33
N ASP A 38 -13.79 -5.11 -0.83
CA ASP A 38 -14.37 -5.56 0.44
C ASP A 38 -13.74 -4.92 1.69
N ASP A 39 -12.53 -4.34 1.59
CA ASP A 39 -11.89 -3.63 2.72
C ASP A 39 -12.39 -2.19 2.87
N LEU A 40 -13.08 -1.65 1.86
CA LEU A 40 -13.60 -0.27 1.86
C LEU A 40 -14.84 -0.10 2.74
N GLY A 41 -15.31 -1.18 3.39
CA GLY A 41 -16.47 -1.22 4.28
C GLY A 41 -16.12 -0.91 5.74
N GLY A 42 -15.60 0.29 6.03
CA GLY A 42 -15.29 0.67 7.41
C GLY A 42 -14.85 2.13 7.53
N LYS A 43 -15.80 3.03 7.79
CA LYS A 43 -15.66 4.45 8.20
C LYS A 43 -14.40 5.20 7.72
N GLY A 44 -14.60 6.06 6.73
CA GLY A 44 -13.86 7.33 6.63
C GLY A 44 -12.71 7.36 5.62
N GLY A 45 -13.01 7.15 4.34
CA GLY A 45 -12.13 7.53 3.25
C GLY A 45 -12.96 7.86 2.03
N SER A 46 -13.14 9.15 1.72
CA SER A 46 -13.72 9.59 0.46
C SER A 46 -12.82 9.12 -0.69
N VAL A 47 -13.19 8.02 -1.34
CA VAL A 47 -12.57 7.57 -2.59
C VAL A 47 -12.79 8.67 -3.63
N PRO A 48 -11.75 9.24 -4.26
CA PRO A 48 -11.96 10.06 -5.44
C PRO A 48 -12.58 9.17 -6.51
N LYS A 49 -13.82 9.50 -6.88
CA LYS A 49 -14.59 8.84 -7.92
C LYS A 49 -13.99 9.22 -9.28
N GLY A 50 -12.86 8.62 -9.61
CA GLY A 50 -12.20 8.70 -10.91
C GLY A 50 -12.42 7.40 -11.66
N GLY A 51 -13.55 7.30 -12.38
CA GLY A 51 -13.67 6.33 -13.46
C GLY A 51 -12.63 6.69 -14.52
N ALA A 52 -11.61 5.85 -14.66
CA ALA A 52 -10.71 5.86 -15.79
C ALA A 52 -10.44 4.40 -16.15
N ASP A 53 -11.16 3.97 -17.17
CA ASP A 53 -11.13 2.66 -17.78
C ASP A 53 -9.67 2.30 -18.10
N LEU A 54 -9.12 1.27 -17.44
CA LEU A 54 -7.78 0.77 -17.74
C LEU A 54 -7.75 -0.09 -19.03
N ILE A 55 -8.54 0.27 -20.05
CA ILE A 55 -8.52 -0.41 -21.35
C ILE A 55 -7.30 -0.01 -22.21
N GLY A 56 -6.40 0.80 -21.67
CA GLY A 56 -5.15 1.20 -22.31
C GLY A 56 -3.97 0.28 -21.99
N SER A 57 -4.13 -1.05 -22.06
CA SER A 57 -2.97 -1.95 -22.15
C SER A 57 -2.33 -1.77 -23.53
N PHE A 58 -1.40 -0.81 -23.61
CA PHE A 58 -0.60 -0.51 -24.80
C PHE A 58 0.35 -1.69 -25.07
N ASN A 59 -0.10 -2.64 -25.89
CA ASN A 59 0.75 -3.74 -26.33
C ASN A 59 1.76 -3.18 -27.34
N VAL A 60 2.97 -2.87 -26.88
CA VAL A 60 4.08 -2.31 -27.68
C VAL A 60 4.45 -3.14 -28.92
N LEU A 61 3.97 -4.38 -29.03
CA LEU A 61 4.17 -5.25 -30.19
C LEU A 61 3.26 -4.91 -31.40
N THR A 62 2.19 -4.11 -31.24
CA THR A 62 1.28 -3.84 -32.37
C THR A 62 1.71 -2.70 -33.29
N THR A 63 2.70 -1.88 -32.90
CA THR A 63 3.10 -0.69 -33.68
C THR A 63 4.17 -1.00 -34.74
N LEU A 64 4.79 -2.19 -34.72
CA LEU A 64 5.90 -2.55 -35.62
C LEU A 64 5.48 -3.23 -36.93
N LEU A 65 4.19 -3.46 -37.18
CA LEU A 65 3.73 -4.16 -38.39
C LEU A 65 2.83 -3.34 -39.33
N SER A 66 2.79 -2.00 -39.19
CA SER A 66 1.84 -1.16 -39.96
C SER A 66 2.43 0.11 -40.58
N ARG A 67 3.64 0.05 -41.15
CA ARG A 67 4.16 1.12 -42.02
C ARG A 67 4.77 0.55 -43.29
N PRO A 68 4.02 0.45 -44.40
CA PRO A 68 4.56 -0.03 -45.67
C PRO A 68 5.35 1.03 -46.44
N ASP A 69 5.19 2.33 -46.19
CA ASP A 69 5.61 3.35 -47.17
C ASP A 69 6.41 4.51 -46.58
N LYS A 70 7.69 4.30 -46.25
CA LYS A 70 8.59 5.44 -46.00
C LYS A 70 10.02 5.23 -46.47
N TRP A 71 10.19 4.94 -47.77
CA TRP A 71 11.45 5.10 -48.49
C TRP A 71 11.17 5.45 -49.97
N MET A 72 10.68 6.66 -50.22
CA MET A 72 10.84 7.39 -51.49
C MET A 72 11.05 8.86 -51.16
#